data_AF-A0A4Q2D4Y3-F1
#
_entry.id   AF-A0A4Q2D4Y3-F1
#
_cell.length_a   1.000
_cell.length_b   1.000
_cell.length_c   1.000
_cell.angle_alpha   90.00
_cell.angle_beta   90.00
_cell.angle_gamma   90.00
#
_symmetry.space_group_name_H-M   'P 1'
#
loop_
_entity.id
_entity.type
_entity.pdbx_description
1 polymer ?
#
loop_
_entity_poly.entity_id
_entity_poly.type
_entity_poly.pdbx_seq_one_letter_code
_entity_poly.pdbx_strand_id
1 'polypeptide(L)'
;MADVEHGQRYRIVNAKSGTVVDLSAKDGTSVAGWDFHGQSNQIWEASQAFGFWNFKNVGHGKYLALENEDYRNGLKVIGSNSRYNWHIWPDQRDISVWRLTP
;
A
#
# COMPACT_ATOMS: atom_id res chain seq x y z
N MET A 1 -2.80 19.01 7.73
CA MET A 1 -2.92 17.66 7.13
C MET A 1 -1.66 16.89 7.55
N ALA A 2 -1.79 15.64 7.98
CA ALA A 2 -0.62 14.87 8.41
C ALA A 2 0.02 14.22 7.18
N ASP A 3 1.33 14.44 7.02
CA ASP A 3 2.13 13.79 5.98
C ASP A 3 2.38 12.31 6.34
N VAL A 4 2.77 11.53 5.33
CA VAL A 4 3.27 10.17 5.58
C VAL A 4 4.64 10.29 6.25
N GLU A 5 4.85 9.55 7.33
CA GLU A 5 6.05 9.59 8.15
C GLU A 5 6.81 8.26 8.05
N HIS A 6 8.14 8.35 7.99
CA HIS A 6 9.01 7.18 7.98
C HIS A 6 8.90 6.42 9.31
N GLY A 7 8.76 5.09 9.23
CA GLY A 7 8.67 4.19 10.37
C GLY A 7 7.28 4.08 10.98
N GLN A 8 6.31 4.88 10.52
CA GLN A 8 4.95 4.82 11.01
C GLN A 8 4.12 3.73 10.34
N ARG A 9 3.12 3.26 11.06
CA ARG A 9 2.20 2.21 10.63
C ARG A 9 0.84 2.77 10.28
N TYR A 10 0.35 2.40 9.12
CA TYR A 10 -0.90 2.89 8.56
C TYR A 10 -1.81 1.74 8.15
N ARG A 11 -3.11 1.99 8.22
CA ARG A 11 -4.06 1.33 7.30
C ARG A 11 -4.19 2.22 6.06
N ILE A 12 -4.20 1.61 4.89
CA ILE A 12 -4.39 2.34 3.63
C ILE A 12 -5.84 2.14 3.20
N VAL A 13 -6.64 3.19 3.26
CA VAL A 13 -8.10 3.13 3.03
C VAL A 13 -8.40 3.58 1.61
N ASN A 14 -9.17 2.77 0.86
CA ASN A 14 -9.72 3.21 -0.41
C ASN A 14 -10.78 4.29 -0.17
N ALA A 15 -10.55 5.49 -0.71
CA ALA A 15 -11.44 6.64 -0.51
C ALA A 15 -12.88 6.43 -0.99
N LYS A 16 -13.12 5.52 -1.94
CA LYS A 16 -14.44 5.27 -2.51
C LYS A 16 -15.19 4.15 -1.80
N SER A 17 -14.55 3.01 -1.55
CA SER A 17 -15.20 1.84 -0.94
C SER A 17 -15.13 1.82 0.58
N GLY A 18 -14.21 2.56 1.20
CA GLY A 18 -13.94 2.51 2.64
C GLY A 18 -13.20 1.24 3.10
N THR A 19 -12.97 0.28 2.20
CA THR A 19 -12.16 -0.93 2.46
C THR A 19 -10.68 -0.59 2.55
N VAL A 20 -9.92 -1.44 3.23
CA VAL A 20 -8.46 -1.29 3.39
C VAL A 20 -7.69 -2.19 2.45
N VAL A 21 -6.46 -1.80 2.14
CA VAL A 21 -5.47 -2.67 1.49
C VAL A 21 -5.12 -3.82 2.44
N ASP A 22 -5.55 -5.02 2.08
CA ASP A 22 -5.38 -6.26 2.82
C ASP A 22 -4.46 -7.21 2.05
N LEU A 23 -3.43 -7.73 2.72
CA LEU A 23 -2.63 -8.84 2.20
C LEU A 23 -3.26 -10.16 2.63
N SER A 24 -3.60 -11.02 1.67
CA SER A 24 -4.12 -12.35 1.92
C SER A 24 -3.16 -13.17 2.77
N ALA A 25 -3.56 -13.45 4.02
CA ALA A 25 -2.80 -14.33 4.92
C ALA A 25 -2.74 -15.78 4.43
N LYS A 26 -3.62 -16.16 3.47
CA LYS A 26 -3.69 -17.50 2.91
C LYS A 26 -2.55 -17.81 1.95
N ASP A 27 -2.17 -16.85 1.11
CA ASP A 27 -1.15 -17.04 0.07
C ASP A 27 0.06 -16.09 0.20
N GLY A 28 -0.01 -15.10 1.10
CA GLY A 28 1.05 -14.13 1.33
C GLY A 28 1.42 -13.28 0.11
N THR A 29 0.55 -13.24 -0.91
CA THR A 29 0.84 -12.65 -2.23
C THR A 29 -0.33 -11.81 -2.74
N SER A 30 -1.57 -12.29 -2.63
CA SER A 30 -2.72 -11.56 -3.15
C SER A 30 -3.01 -10.33 -2.29
N VAL A 31 -3.17 -9.17 -2.92
CA VAL A 31 -3.62 -7.94 -2.27
C VAL A 31 -5.01 -7.60 -2.76
N ALA A 32 -5.92 -7.28 -1.83
CA ALA A 32 -7.30 -6.94 -2.13
C ALA A 32 -7.80 -5.80 -1.24
N GLY A 33 -8.97 -5.25 -1.59
CA GLY A 33 -9.73 -4.40 -0.67
C GLY A 33 -10.58 -5.27 0.26
N TRP A 34 -10.45 -5.09 1.57
CA TRP A 34 -11.25 -5.82 2.56
C TRP A 34 -11.73 -4.92 3.70
N ASP A 35 -12.75 -5.34 4.45
CA ASP A 35 -13.18 -4.61 5.64
C ASP A 35 -12.06 -4.58 6.68
N PHE A 36 -11.95 -3.47 7.41
CA PHE A 36 -10.90 -3.33 8.41
C PHE A 36 -11.26 -4.08 9.70
N HIS A 37 -10.43 -5.07 10.04
CA HIS A 37 -10.53 -5.89 11.24
C HIS A 37 -9.38 -5.64 12.22
N GLY A 38 -8.44 -4.73 11.90
CA GLY A 38 -7.29 -4.42 12.75
C GLY A 38 -6.21 -5.50 12.77
N GLN A 39 -6.28 -6.47 11.86
CA GLN A 39 -5.29 -7.54 11.76
C GLN A 39 -3.98 -7.05 11.14
N SER A 40 -2.86 -7.67 11.50
CA SER A 40 -1.52 -7.23 11.06
C SER A 40 -1.32 -7.30 9.55
N ASN A 41 -2.09 -8.14 8.84
CA ASN A 41 -2.09 -8.22 7.38
C ASN A 41 -2.78 -7.01 6.70
N GLN A 42 -3.42 -6.13 7.46
CA GLN A 42 -4.05 -4.89 7.00
C GLN A 42 -3.27 -3.63 7.40
N ILE A 43 -2.14 -3.82 8.09
CA ILE A 43 -1.28 -2.74 8.58
C ILE A 43 0.01 -2.72 7.78
N TRP A 44 0.40 -1.53 7.34
CA TRP A 44 1.54 -1.29 6.48
C TRP A 44 2.48 -0.28 7.14
N GLU A 45 3.72 -0.68 7.35
CA GLU A 45 4.79 0.20 7.81
C GLU A 45 5.36 0.96 6.62
N ALA A 46 5.31 2.29 6.69
CA ALA A 46 5.83 3.17 5.66
C ALA A 46 7.33 3.40 5.89
N SER A 47 8.14 3.21 4.85
CA SER A 47 9.55 3.56 4.87
C SER A 47 9.88 4.42 3.65
N GLN A 48 10.68 5.46 3.85
CA GLN A 48 11.14 6.33 2.77
C GLN A 48 12.63 6.13 2.49
N ALA A 49 12.99 6.02 1.21
CA ALA A 49 14.37 5.99 0.74
C ALA A 49 14.48 6.64 -0.64
N PHE A 50 15.50 7.49 -0.84
CA PHE A 50 15.78 8.16 -2.12
C PHE A 50 14.57 8.93 -2.72
N GLY A 51 13.69 9.47 -1.87
CA GLY A 51 12.49 10.21 -2.29
C GLY A 51 11.28 9.32 -2.61
N PHE A 52 11.41 8.00 -2.51
CA PHE A 52 10.32 7.05 -2.73
C PHE A 52 9.83 6.45 -1.42
N TRP A 53 8.56 6.07 -1.40
CA TRP A 53 7.94 5.34 -0.31
C TRP A 53 7.86 3.85 -0.62
N ASN A 54 8.05 3.02 0.40
CA ASN A 54 7.74 1.60 0.37
C ASN A 54 6.80 1.30 1.53
N PHE A 55 5.92 0.31 1.33
CA PHE A 55 4.97 -0.11 2.34
C PHE A 55 5.18 -1.58 2.65
N LYS A 56 5.60 -1.89 3.87
CA LYS A 56 5.85 -3.26 4.31
C LYS A 56 4.70 -3.75 5.19
N ASN A 57 4.09 -4.86 4.82
CA ASN A 57 3.04 -5.51 5.60
C ASN A 57 3.59 -5.95 6.96
N VAL A 58 2.92 -5.56 8.04
CA VAL A 58 3.36 -5.88 9.41
C VAL A 58 3.19 -7.37 9.72
N GLY A 59 2.16 -8.03 9.18
CA GLY A 59 1.88 -9.43 9.45
C GLY A 59 2.84 -10.42 8.78
N HIS A 60 3.24 -10.14 7.53
CA HIS A 60 3.97 -11.12 6.71
C HIS A 60 5.30 -10.60 6.16
N GLY A 61 5.64 -9.33 6.42
CA GLY A 61 6.91 -8.73 6.00
C GLY A 61 7.07 -8.50 4.48
N LYS A 62 5.99 -8.68 3.71
CA LYS A 62 5.94 -8.45 2.26
C LYS A 62 5.74 -6.98 1.94
N TYR A 63 6.30 -6.50 0.83
CA TYR A 63 6.10 -5.15 0.36
C TYR A 63 4.91 -5.07 -0.60
N LEU A 64 4.16 -3.98 -0.52
CA LEU A 64 3.13 -3.63 -1.51
C LEU A 64 3.84 -3.28 -2.82
N ALA A 65 3.62 -4.06 -3.87
CA ALA A 65 4.37 -3.94 -5.14
C ALA A 65 3.48 -4.24 -6.35
N LEU A 66 3.89 -3.80 -7.54
CA LEU A 66 3.31 -4.32 -8.77
C LEU A 66 3.79 -5.74 -9.06
N GLU A 67 2.97 -6.54 -9.74
CA GLU A 67 3.32 -7.93 -10.09
C GLU A 67 4.51 -8.04 -11.04
N ASN A 68 4.76 -7.01 -11.86
CA ASN A 68 5.90 -6.88 -12.76
C ASN A 68 6.00 -5.42 -13.27
N GLU A 69 6.91 -5.17 -14.23
CA GLU A 69 7.16 -3.85 -14.83
C GLU A 69 6.40 -3.63 -16.17
N ASP A 70 5.46 -4.51 -16.53
CA ASP A 70 4.60 -4.33 -17.70
C ASP A 70 3.47 -3.35 -17.36
N TYR A 71 3.79 -2.05 -17.37
CA TYR A 71 2.87 -0.97 -16.98
C TYR A 71 1.64 -0.89 -17.89
N ARG A 72 0.57 -1.58 -17.48
CA ARG A 72 -0.71 -1.63 -18.20
C ARG A 72 -1.91 -1.59 -17.26
N ASN A 73 -3.06 -1.24 -17.83
CA ASN A 73 -4.33 -1.30 -17.11
C ASN A 73 -4.62 -2.73 -16.63
N GLY A 74 -5.05 -2.84 -15.37
CA GLY A 74 -5.35 -4.12 -14.74
C GLY A 74 -4.12 -4.88 -14.22
N LEU A 75 -2.92 -4.28 -14.29
CA LEU A 75 -1.74 -4.81 -13.61
C LEU A 75 -2.02 -4.90 -12.10
N LYS A 76 -1.72 -6.06 -11.51
CA LYS A 76 -2.05 -6.31 -10.10
C LYS A 76 -1.04 -5.69 -9.17
N VAL A 77 -1.54 -5.27 -8.02
CA VAL A 77 -0.74 -5.04 -6.82
C VAL A 77 -0.70 -6.35 -6.03
N ILE A 78 0.48 -6.73 -5.54
CA ILE A 78 0.76 -7.96 -4.82
C ILE A 78 1.65 -7.70 -3.59
N GLY A 79 1.74 -8.69 -2.71
CA GLY A 79 2.78 -8.80 -1.70
C GLY A 79 4.06 -9.39 -2.30
N SER A 80 5.15 -8.64 -2.27
CA SER A 80 6.47 -9.03 -2.80
C SER A 80 7.52 -9.17 -1.69
N ASN A 81 8.55 -10.00 -1.93
CA ASN A 81 9.75 -10.01 -1.08
C ASN A 81 10.67 -8.80 -1.36
N SER A 82 10.57 -8.22 -2.55
CA SER A 82 11.35 -7.07 -2.97
C SER A 82 10.61 -5.78 -2.67
N ARG A 83 11.35 -4.74 -2.27
CA ARG A 83 10.79 -3.38 -2.11
C ARG A 83 10.28 -2.89 -3.45
N TYR A 84 9.22 -2.09 -3.41
CA TYR A 84 8.70 -1.38 -4.57
C TYR A 84 8.56 0.10 -4.24
N ASN A 85 9.10 0.94 -5.10
CA ASN A 85 9.14 2.37 -4.93
C ASN A 85 7.82 2.96 -5.41
N TRP A 86 7.08 3.56 -4.48
CA TRP A 86 5.88 4.31 -4.77
C TRP A 86 6.19 5.80 -4.67
N HIS A 87 5.67 6.55 -5.61
CA HIS A 87 5.38 7.94 -5.35
C HIS A 87 4.04 8.09 -4.63
N ILE A 88 3.95 9.13 -3.79
CA ILE A 88 2.72 9.51 -3.10
C ILE A 88 2.52 11.01 -3.29
N TRP A 89 1.31 11.40 -3.68
CA TRP A 89 0.91 12.80 -3.77
C TRP A 89 -0.58 12.97 -3.45
N PRO A 90 -0.98 14.14 -2.92
CA PRO A 90 -2.38 14.42 -2.68
C PRO A 90 -3.17 14.37 -4.00
N ASP A 91 -4.44 13.95 -3.92
CA ASP A 91 -5.34 14.04 -5.06
C ASP A 91 -5.65 15.51 -5.38
N GLN A 92 -5.77 15.83 -6.68
CA GLN A 92 -5.96 17.20 -7.15
C GLN A 92 -7.37 17.75 -6.90
N ARG A 93 -8.37 16.87 -6.73
CA ARG A 93 -9.78 17.23 -6.52
C ARG A 93 -10.17 17.14 -5.05
N ASP A 94 -9.61 16.16 -4.35
CA ASP A 94 -9.76 15.98 -2.91
C ASP A 94 -8.39 15.89 -2.25
N ILE A 95 -7.90 17.03 -1.77
CA ILE A 95 -6.58 17.10 -1.14
C ILE A 95 -6.50 16.28 0.15
N SER A 96 -7.60 15.77 0.71
CA SER A 96 -7.59 14.95 1.92
C SER A 96 -7.19 13.49 1.66
N VAL A 97 -7.13 13.06 0.39
CA VAL A 97 -6.77 11.70 -0.01
C VAL A 97 -5.48 11.70 -0.84
N TRP A 98 -4.81 10.55 -0.87
CA TRP A 98 -3.53 10.37 -1.53
C TRP A 98 -3.64 9.40 -2.70
N ARG A 99 -2.83 9.64 -3.73
CA ARG A 99 -2.61 8.70 -4.83
C ARG A 99 -1.25 8.03 -4.63
N LEU A 100 -1.23 6.71 -4.79
CA LEU A 100 -0.01 5.92 -4.90
C LEU A 100 0.20 5.60 -6.37
N THR A 101 1.36 5.90 -6.91
CA THR A 101 1.74 5.52 -8.27
C THR A 101 3.14 4.93 -8.33
N PRO A 102 3.44 4.14 -9.37
CA PRO A 102 4.81 3.81 -9.73
C PRO A 102 5.67 5.06 -9.91
#